data_AF-A0A1G7MI15-F1
#
_entry.id   AF-A0A1G7MI15-F1
#
_cell.length_a   1.000
_cell.length_b   1.000
_cell.length_c   1.000
_cell.angle_alpha   90.00
_cell.angle_beta   90.00
_cell.angle_gamma   90.00
#
_symmetry.space_group_name_H-M   'P 1'
#
loop_
_entity.id
_entity.type
_entity.pdbx_description
1 polymer ?
#
loop_
_entity_poly.entity_id
_entity_poly.type
_entity_poly.pdbx_seq_one_letter_code
_entity_poly.pdbx_strand_id
1 'polypeptide(L)'
;MTRAFNHLIAGPHFARRFGRWPLSPGDAAATINDVIFARMIEPDWSALHRRFVAKDRAKIEAQRLAPALRTAETLAVIPVAELPSPEHLWARLQPFVGRDAIAKPGHASGAATFLRHAPSEREVRALHDLARRDYATILREMQYWRLPKTIIVEAMVPARASGPPDDYKFHCVHGEPLLAQVDHGRFGAAWSRLLRLPDFAPLDDADGLVAPSARRGAGCCACPTLPPWMTRTGWSHPPVSGWPRRSGSPR
;
A
#
# COMPACT_ATOMS: atom_id res chain seq x y z
N MET A 1 25.56 0.21 6.07
CA MET A 1 25.17 0.65 4.70
C MET A 1 24.90 2.14 4.75
N THR A 2 25.53 2.92 3.88
CA THR A 2 25.39 4.39 3.86
C THR A 2 24.44 4.82 2.74
N ARG A 3 23.82 5.98 2.89
CA ARG A 3 22.98 6.59 1.84
C ARG A 3 23.74 6.71 0.51
N ALA A 4 24.98 7.19 0.54
CA ALA A 4 25.81 7.34 -0.65
C ALA A 4 26.02 6.01 -1.39
N PHE A 5 26.32 4.93 -0.65
CA PHE A 5 26.44 3.59 -1.24
C PHE A 5 25.12 3.11 -1.85
N ASN A 6 24.00 3.30 -1.14
CA ASN A 6 22.68 2.92 -1.65
C ASN A 6 22.31 3.69 -2.92
N HIS A 7 22.66 4.97 -2.98
CA HIS A 7 22.43 5.83 -4.13
C HIS A 7 23.16 5.32 -5.38
N LEU A 8 24.41 4.87 -5.24
CA LEU A 8 25.19 4.32 -6.36
C LEU A 8 24.56 3.04 -6.92
N ILE A 9 23.96 2.21 -6.06
CA ILE A 9 23.34 0.95 -6.48
C ILE A 9 21.92 1.16 -7.04
N ALA A 10 21.09 1.99 -6.40
CA ALA A 10 19.71 2.20 -6.81
C ALA A 10 19.55 3.23 -7.95
N GLY A 11 20.49 4.18 -8.08
CA GLY A 11 20.45 5.22 -9.10
C GLY A 11 20.34 4.70 -10.55
N PRO A 12 21.09 3.66 -10.95
CA PRO A 12 20.94 3.05 -12.28
C PRO A 12 19.54 2.48 -12.55
N HIS A 13 18.85 1.94 -11.53
CA HIS A 13 17.47 1.48 -11.67
C HIS A 13 16.51 2.64 -11.90
N PHE A 14 16.70 3.74 -11.17
CA PHE A 14 15.95 4.98 -11.38
C PHE A 14 16.18 5.54 -12.77
N ALA A 15 17.45 5.64 -13.21
CA ALA A 15 17.80 6.14 -14.54
C ALA A 15 17.21 5.31 -15.68
N ARG A 16 17.21 3.98 -15.54
CA ARG A 16 16.57 3.09 -16.52
C ARG A 16 15.06 3.32 -16.61
N ARG A 17 14.40 3.62 -15.49
CA ARG A 17 12.95 3.81 -15.42
C ARG A 17 12.50 5.18 -15.91
N PHE A 18 13.28 6.22 -15.61
CA PHE A 18 12.89 7.63 -15.78
C PHE A 18 13.75 8.41 -16.78
N GLY A 19 14.75 7.78 -17.40
CA GLY A 19 15.60 8.39 -18.43
C GLY A 19 16.62 9.41 -17.90
N ARG A 20 16.72 9.58 -16.58
CA ARG A 20 17.65 10.52 -15.94
C ARG A 20 18.07 10.06 -14.55
N TRP A 21 19.17 10.60 -14.04
CA TRP A 21 19.57 10.38 -12.65
C TRP A 21 18.57 11.05 -11.67
N PRO A 22 18.36 10.49 -10.47
CA PRO A 22 17.47 11.10 -9.47
C PRO A 22 18.04 12.44 -8.98
N LEU A 23 17.14 13.41 -8.80
CA LEU A 23 17.45 14.75 -8.29
C LEU A 23 17.34 14.77 -6.76
N SER A 24 17.93 15.81 -6.15
CA SER A 24 17.74 16.08 -4.73
C SER A 24 16.28 16.48 -4.47
N PRO A 25 15.66 16.08 -3.34
CA PRO A 25 14.30 16.52 -2.99
C PRO A 25 14.11 18.04 -2.87
N GLY A 26 15.20 18.79 -2.66
CA GLY A 26 15.17 20.27 -2.61
C GLY A 26 15.34 20.94 -3.97
N ASP A 27 15.55 20.17 -5.04
CA ASP A 27 15.66 20.71 -6.40
C ASP A 27 14.28 21.14 -6.92
N ALA A 28 14.18 22.30 -7.54
CA ALA A 28 12.93 22.83 -8.09
C ALA A 28 12.36 21.95 -9.22
N ALA A 29 13.21 21.19 -9.91
CA ALA A 29 12.81 20.24 -10.95
C ALA A 29 12.54 18.82 -10.41
N ALA A 30 12.67 18.61 -9.08
CA ALA A 30 12.36 17.34 -8.47
C ALA A 30 10.88 16.99 -8.63
N THR A 31 10.63 15.72 -8.93
CA THR A 31 9.31 15.13 -8.99
C THR A 31 9.06 14.30 -7.73
N ILE A 32 7.82 13.85 -7.54
CA ILE A 32 7.49 12.92 -6.45
C ILE A 32 8.34 11.64 -6.46
N ASN A 33 8.74 11.16 -7.65
CA ASN A 33 9.58 9.97 -7.77
C ASN A 33 10.98 10.20 -7.19
N ASP A 34 11.54 11.41 -7.30
CA ASP A 34 12.83 11.77 -6.70
C ASP A 34 12.74 11.78 -5.18
N VAL A 35 11.64 12.32 -4.64
CA VAL A 35 11.37 12.34 -3.20
C VAL A 35 11.23 10.92 -2.65
N ILE A 36 10.45 10.07 -3.34
CA ILE A 36 10.29 8.65 -2.98
C ILE A 36 11.64 7.93 -3.06
N PHE A 37 12.39 8.11 -4.15
CA PHE A 37 13.72 7.52 -4.31
C PHE A 37 14.66 7.91 -3.17
N ALA A 38 14.79 9.21 -2.91
CA ALA A 38 15.63 9.73 -1.84
C ALA A 38 15.24 9.12 -0.50
N ARG A 39 13.94 8.99 -0.20
CA ARG A 39 13.48 8.39 1.05
C ARG A 39 13.73 6.88 1.13
N MET A 40 13.51 6.14 0.04
CA MET A 40 13.69 4.68 0.01
C MET A 40 15.13 4.26 0.29
N ILE A 41 16.12 5.03 -0.18
CA ILE A 41 17.55 4.69 0.00
C ILE A 41 18.10 5.07 1.37
N GLU A 42 17.35 5.79 2.21
CA GLU A 42 17.81 6.18 3.54
C GLU A 42 17.84 4.99 4.51
N PRO A 43 18.93 4.74 5.24
CA PRO A 43 18.99 3.63 6.20
C PRO A 43 18.20 3.90 7.50
N ASP A 44 17.82 5.14 7.78
CA ASP A 44 17.38 5.65 9.08
C ASP A 44 15.87 5.53 9.37
N TRP A 45 15.23 4.49 8.86
CA TRP A 45 13.80 4.25 9.12
C TRP A 45 13.51 4.03 10.60
N SER A 46 12.73 4.93 11.18
CA SER A 46 12.26 4.85 12.58
C SER A 46 11.51 3.54 12.86
N ALA A 47 11.44 3.17 14.14
CA ALA A 47 10.70 1.98 14.58
C ALA A 47 9.23 2.03 14.16
N LEU A 48 8.60 3.22 14.24
CA LEU A 48 7.22 3.41 13.81
C LEU A 48 7.07 3.16 12.30
N HIS A 49 7.91 3.78 11.47
CA HIS A 49 7.81 3.56 10.02
C HIS A 49 7.96 2.09 9.65
N ARG A 50 8.91 1.37 10.29
CA ARG A 50 9.13 -0.06 10.04
C ARG A 50 7.93 -0.94 10.41
N ARG A 51 7.10 -0.53 11.38
CA ARG A 51 5.85 -1.27 11.70
C ARG A 51 4.82 -1.20 10.58
N PHE A 52 4.84 -0.14 9.77
CA PHE A 52 3.92 0.04 8.64
C PHE A 52 4.42 -0.54 7.31
N VAL A 53 5.62 -1.14 7.27
CA VAL A 53 6.17 -1.75 6.05
C VAL A 53 5.63 -3.16 5.83
N ALA A 54 5.51 -3.97 6.89
CA ALA A 54 4.97 -5.32 6.83
C ALA A 54 3.46 -5.30 7.06
N LYS A 55 2.68 -5.90 6.14
CA LYS A 55 1.20 -5.84 6.17
C LYS A 55 0.58 -6.39 7.45
N ASP A 56 1.14 -7.46 8.02
CA ASP A 56 0.69 -8.02 9.31
C ASP A 56 0.89 -7.03 10.46
N ARG A 57 2.07 -6.43 10.56
CA ARG A 57 2.41 -5.46 11.61
C ARG A 57 1.67 -4.13 11.44
N ALA A 58 1.47 -3.71 10.19
CA ALA A 58 0.77 -2.47 9.86
C ALA A 58 -0.68 -2.50 10.38
N LYS A 59 -1.37 -3.63 10.25
CA LYS A 59 -2.72 -3.82 10.77
C LYS A 59 -2.79 -3.68 12.29
N ILE A 60 -1.89 -4.39 12.99
CA ILE A 60 -1.80 -4.35 14.46
C ILE A 60 -1.57 -2.91 14.93
N GLU A 61 -0.60 -2.21 14.33
CA GLU A 61 -0.27 -0.84 14.70
C GLU A 61 -1.41 0.13 14.36
N ALA A 62 -2.07 -0.02 13.21
CA ALA A 62 -3.20 0.81 12.81
C ALA A 62 -4.40 0.64 13.77
N GLN A 63 -4.73 -0.59 14.17
CA GLN A 63 -5.79 -0.85 15.13
C GLN A 63 -5.43 -0.36 16.54
N ARG A 64 -4.15 -0.43 16.93
CA ARG A 64 -3.67 0.15 18.19
C ARG A 64 -3.87 1.66 18.24
N LEU A 65 -3.61 2.35 17.13
CA LEU A 65 -3.76 3.81 17.01
C LEU A 65 -5.21 4.26 16.80
N ALA A 66 -6.01 3.44 16.12
CA ALA A 66 -7.42 3.70 15.84
C ALA A 66 -8.24 2.42 16.09
N PRO A 67 -8.70 2.16 17.33
CA PRO A 67 -9.41 0.92 17.69
C PRO A 67 -10.69 0.67 16.90
N ALA A 68 -11.32 1.72 16.36
CA ALA A 68 -12.50 1.62 15.49
C ALA A 68 -12.16 1.17 14.05
N LEU A 69 -10.89 1.17 13.66
CA LEU A 69 -10.46 0.78 12.32
C LEU A 69 -10.64 -0.73 12.13
N ARG A 70 -11.50 -1.09 11.18
CA ARG A 70 -11.66 -2.48 10.75
C ARG A 70 -10.58 -2.83 9.75
N THR A 71 -9.92 -3.96 9.96
CA THR A 71 -8.96 -4.54 9.01
C THR A 71 -9.46 -5.93 8.60
N ALA A 72 -9.03 -6.40 7.43
CA ALA A 72 -9.28 -7.79 7.04
C ALA A 72 -8.64 -8.74 8.07
N GLU A 73 -9.37 -9.78 8.47
CA GLU A 73 -8.87 -10.77 9.44
C GLU A 73 -7.61 -11.45 8.91
N THR A 74 -6.57 -11.54 9.75
CA THR A 74 -5.36 -12.29 9.44
C THR A 74 -5.54 -13.72 9.95
N LEU A 75 -5.66 -14.67 9.02
CA LEU A 75 -5.88 -16.09 9.30
C LEU A 75 -4.58 -16.84 9.62
N ALA A 76 -3.47 -16.40 9.02
CA ALA A 76 -2.14 -16.93 9.32
C ALA A 76 -1.02 -15.94 8.96
N VAL A 77 0.09 -16.05 9.68
CA VAL A 77 1.38 -15.44 9.34
C VAL A 77 2.40 -16.57 9.27
N ILE A 78 2.97 -16.79 8.09
CA ILE A 78 3.88 -17.90 7.81
C ILE A 78 5.28 -17.31 7.56
N PRO A 79 6.26 -17.54 8.44
CA PRO A 79 7.63 -17.09 8.22
C PRO A 79 8.25 -17.77 7.00
N VAL A 80 8.84 -16.99 6.09
CA VAL A 80 9.50 -17.54 4.88
C VAL A 80 10.71 -18.41 5.23
N ALA A 81 11.32 -18.20 6.40
CA ALA A 81 12.41 -19.04 6.90
C ALA A 81 11.98 -20.50 7.13
N GLU A 82 10.69 -20.76 7.37
CA GLU A 82 10.11 -22.10 7.53
C GLU A 82 9.71 -22.74 6.19
N LEU A 83 9.93 -22.05 5.07
CA LEU A 83 9.47 -22.45 3.74
C LEU A 83 10.67 -22.70 2.81
N PRO A 84 11.37 -23.84 2.93
CA PRO A 84 12.54 -24.13 2.09
C PRO A 84 12.15 -24.31 0.61
N SER A 85 10.91 -24.72 0.32
CA SER A 85 10.44 -24.97 -1.05
C SER A 85 8.96 -24.58 -1.25
N PRO A 86 8.48 -24.46 -2.50
CA PRO A 86 7.07 -24.24 -2.81
C PRO A 86 6.13 -25.31 -2.25
N GLU A 87 6.58 -26.56 -2.14
CA GLU A 87 5.80 -27.68 -1.60
C GLU A 87 5.53 -27.49 -0.10
N HIS A 88 6.50 -26.93 0.65
CA HIS A 88 6.29 -26.55 2.04
C HIS A 88 5.28 -25.42 2.17
N LEU A 89 5.33 -24.43 1.25
CA LEU A 89 4.31 -23.40 1.21
C LEU A 89 2.93 -24.00 0.91
N TRP A 90 2.84 -24.89 -0.06
CA TRP A 90 1.59 -25.58 -0.39
C TRP A 90 0.98 -26.28 0.82
N ALA A 91 1.77 -27.08 1.55
CA ALA A 91 1.32 -27.76 2.76
C ALA A 91 0.76 -26.79 3.82
N ARG A 92 1.37 -25.59 3.95
CA ARG A 92 0.88 -24.54 4.87
C ARG A 92 -0.37 -23.83 4.36
N LEU A 93 -0.63 -23.81 3.05
CA LEU A 93 -1.82 -23.19 2.45
C LEU A 93 -3.02 -24.14 2.40
N GLN A 94 -2.82 -25.46 2.42
CA GLN A 94 -3.89 -26.47 2.34
C GLN A 94 -5.08 -26.23 3.28
N PRO A 95 -4.90 -25.87 4.57
CA PRO A 95 -6.02 -25.62 5.49
C PRO A 95 -6.93 -24.44 5.10
N PHE A 96 -6.49 -23.60 4.15
CA PHE A 96 -7.20 -22.40 3.71
C PHE A 96 -7.83 -22.55 2.32
N VAL A 97 -7.54 -23.65 1.61
CA VAL A 97 -8.12 -23.94 0.29
C VAL A 97 -9.63 -24.17 0.41
N GLY A 98 -10.40 -23.60 -0.51
CA GLY A 98 -11.87 -23.60 -0.48
C GLY A 98 -12.47 -22.50 0.40
N ARG A 99 -11.65 -21.69 1.07
CA ARG A 99 -12.12 -20.57 1.90
C ARG A 99 -12.07 -19.26 1.11
N ASP A 100 -12.88 -18.30 1.54
CA ASP A 100 -12.78 -16.92 1.08
C ASP A 100 -11.55 -16.22 1.67
N ALA A 101 -10.37 -16.65 1.22
CA ALA A 101 -9.07 -16.21 1.69
C ALA A 101 -8.10 -15.87 0.56
N ILE A 102 -7.09 -15.08 0.89
CA ILE A 102 -6.01 -14.66 -0.02
C ILE A 102 -4.65 -14.75 0.69
N ALA A 103 -3.66 -15.34 0.02
CA ALA A 103 -2.28 -15.38 0.48
C ALA A 103 -1.44 -14.33 -0.28
N LYS A 104 -0.57 -13.60 0.43
CA LYS A 104 0.33 -12.60 -0.16
C LYS A 104 1.59 -12.39 0.68
N PRO A 105 2.70 -11.90 0.11
CA PRO A 105 3.88 -11.56 0.90
C PRO A 105 3.58 -10.38 1.84
N GLY A 106 4.11 -10.45 3.06
CA GLY A 106 4.00 -9.39 4.06
C GLY A 106 4.66 -8.08 3.61
N HIS A 107 5.82 -8.19 2.95
CA HIS A 107 6.72 -7.07 2.59
C HIS A 107 6.82 -6.78 1.09
N ALA A 108 6.01 -7.42 0.24
CA ALA A 108 6.04 -7.20 -1.22
C ALA A 108 4.67 -6.85 -1.78
N SER A 109 4.64 -6.25 -2.97
CA SER A 109 3.42 -6.06 -3.76
C SER A 109 3.54 -6.80 -5.09
N GLY A 110 2.41 -7.25 -5.65
CA GLY A 110 2.35 -7.71 -7.05
C GLY A 110 2.08 -9.20 -7.28
N ALA A 111 2.12 -10.05 -6.25
CA ALA A 111 1.54 -11.39 -6.33
C ALA A 111 0.65 -11.66 -5.12
N ALA A 112 -0.55 -12.12 -5.40
CA ALA A 112 -1.49 -12.62 -4.41
C ALA A 112 -2.15 -13.87 -4.98
N THR A 113 -2.37 -14.87 -4.13
CA THR A 113 -2.94 -16.15 -4.50
C THR A 113 -4.29 -16.28 -3.79
N PHE A 114 -5.37 -16.32 -4.56
CA PHE A 114 -6.70 -16.54 -4.03
C PHE A 114 -6.89 -18.02 -3.68
N LEU A 115 -7.50 -18.31 -2.53
CA LEU A 115 -7.63 -19.65 -1.99
C LEU A 115 -9.07 -20.18 -2.04
N ARG A 116 -9.99 -19.48 -2.73
CA ARG A 116 -11.35 -19.98 -3.01
C ARG A 116 -11.33 -21.32 -3.76
N HIS A 117 -10.29 -21.51 -4.57
CA HIS A 117 -10.00 -22.74 -5.28
C HIS A 117 -8.57 -23.17 -4.98
N ALA A 118 -8.23 -24.42 -5.28
CA ALA A 118 -6.86 -24.87 -5.19
C ALA A 118 -5.99 -24.06 -6.16
N PRO A 119 -4.97 -23.32 -5.68
CA PRO A 119 -4.05 -22.62 -6.55
C PRO A 119 -3.23 -23.62 -7.37
N SER A 120 -2.86 -23.21 -8.58
CA SER A 120 -1.92 -23.95 -9.41
C SER A 120 -0.51 -23.97 -8.79
N GLU A 121 0.29 -24.96 -9.15
CA GLU A 121 1.70 -25.03 -8.74
C GLU A 121 2.47 -23.76 -9.13
N ARG A 122 2.16 -23.19 -10.31
CA ARG A 122 2.75 -21.93 -10.79
C ARG A 122 2.45 -20.77 -9.86
N GLU A 123 1.22 -20.65 -9.36
CA GLU A 123 0.84 -19.59 -8.42
C GLU A 123 1.55 -19.74 -7.08
N VAL A 124 1.63 -20.97 -6.55
CA VAL A 124 2.35 -21.25 -5.29
C VAL A 124 3.84 -20.93 -5.44
N ARG A 125 4.46 -21.36 -6.54
CA ARG A 125 5.87 -21.08 -6.85
C ARG A 125 6.12 -19.57 -6.98
N ALA A 126 5.28 -18.86 -7.72
CA ALA A 126 5.40 -17.41 -7.88
C ALA A 126 5.27 -16.66 -6.55
N LEU A 127 4.34 -17.07 -5.68
CA LEU A 127 4.19 -16.51 -4.34
C LEU A 127 5.43 -16.79 -3.47
N HIS A 128 5.94 -18.02 -3.48
CA HIS A 128 7.15 -18.42 -2.75
C HIS A 128 8.37 -17.61 -3.19
N ASP A 129 8.61 -17.54 -4.50
CA ASP A 129 9.74 -16.80 -5.09
C ASP A 129 9.67 -15.31 -4.75
N LEU A 130 8.48 -14.70 -4.86
CA LEU A 130 8.29 -13.29 -4.54
C LEU A 130 8.53 -13.02 -3.04
N ALA A 131 8.01 -13.88 -2.17
CA ALA A 131 8.18 -13.74 -0.72
C ALA A 131 9.63 -13.89 -0.26
N ARG A 132 10.49 -14.53 -1.05
CA ARG A 132 11.92 -14.65 -0.74
C ARG A 132 12.75 -13.44 -1.14
N ARG A 133 12.24 -12.56 -2.01
CA ARG A 133 12.98 -11.37 -2.46
C ARG A 133 13.31 -10.43 -1.31
N ASP A 134 14.51 -9.86 -1.39
CA ASP A 134 15.01 -8.84 -0.47
C ASP A 134 15.15 -7.52 -1.22
N TYR A 135 14.12 -6.66 -1.11
CA TYR A 135 14.12 -5.36 -1.78
C TYR A 135 15.17 -4.39 -1.23
N ALA A 136 15.59 -4.55 0.03
CA ALA A 136 16.68 -3.75 0.59
C ALA A 136 18.04 -4.13 -0.01
N THR A 137 18.20 -5.38 -0.45
CA THR A 137 19.41 -5.82 -1.15
C THR A 137 19.35 -5.52 -2.65
N ILE A 138 18.19 -5.78 -3.29
CA ILE A 138 18.04 -5.68 -4.75
C ILE A 138 17.88 -4.24 -5.21
N LEU A 139 16.99 -3.47 -4.58
CA LEU A 139 16.62 -2.10 -5.01
C LEU A 139 17.08 -1.02 -4.04
N ARG A 140 17.73 -1.42 -2.93
CA ARG A 140 18.08 -0.53 -1.81
C ARG A 140 16.87 0.20 -1.23
N GLU A 141 15.73 -0.48 -1.22
CA GLU A 141 14.56 -0.07 -0.47
C GLU A 141 14.78 -0.39 1.02
N MET A 142 15.46 0.54 1.70
CA MET A 142 15.99 0.35 3.04
C MET A 142 14.91 0.23 4.13
N GLN A 143 13.67 0.58 3.82
CA GLN A 143 12.52 0.29 4.69
C GLN A 143 12.36 -1.22 4.94
N TYR A 144 12.80 -2.07 4.02
CA TYR A 144 12.78 -3.52 4.17
C TYR A 144 14.03 -4.11 4.81
N TRP A 145 15.05 -3.31 5.11
CA TRP A 145 16.33 -3.81 5.63
C TRP A 145 16.11 -4.55 6.95
N ARG A 146 16.56 -5.82 7.01
CA ARG A 146 16.39 -6.74 8.15
C ARG A 146 14.93 -7.01 8.55
N LEU A 147 13.98 -6.74 7.68
CA LEU A 147 12.59 -7.08 7.92
C LEU A 147 12.40 -8.60 7.79
N PRO A 148 11.83 -9.28 8.80
CA PRO A 148 11.46 -10.69 8.66
C PRO A 148 10.46 -10.86 7.51
N LYS A 149 10.76 -11.79 6.60
CA LYS A 149 9.92 -12.07 5.43
C LYS A 149 8.82 -13.05 5.83
N THR A 150 7.59 -12.71 5.50
CA THR A 150 6.40 -13.51 5.82
C THR A 150 5.50 -13.65 4.60
N ILE A 151 4.70 -14.71 4.57
CA ILE A 151 3.48 -14.79 3.78
C ILE A 151 2.32 -14.69 4.76
N ILE A 152 1.35 -13.85 4.45
CA ILE A 152 0.14 -13.70 5.25
C ILE A 152 -1.05 -14.27 4.50
N VAL A 153 -1.92 -14.96 5.22
CA VAL A 153 -3.23 -15.41 4.73
C VAL A 153 -4.28 -14.55 5.39
N GLU A 154 -5.15 -13.93 4.60
CA GLU A 154 -6.18 -13.02 5.07
C GLU A 154 -7.56 -13.46 4.57
N ALA A 155 -8.59 -13.20 5.36
CA ALA A 155 -9.97 -13.26 4.88
C ALA A 155 -10.18 -12.18 3.81
N MET A 156 -10.93 -12.50 2.75
CA MET A 156 -11.29 -11.49 1.76
C MET A 156 -12.32 -10.51 2.32
N VAL A 157 -12.17 -9.24 1.95
CA VAL A 157 -13.19 -8.23 2.24
C VAL A 157 -14.43 -8.52 1.39
N PRO A 158 -15.63 -8.64 1.99
CA PRO A 158 -16.86 -8.88 1.25
C PRO A 158 -17.13 -7.76 0.25
N ALA A 159 -17.38 -8.11 -1.00
CA ALA A 159 -17.86 -7.15 -1.99
C ALA A 159 -19.39 -6.99 -1.90
N ARG A 160 -19.88 -5.75 -1.99
CA ARG A 160 -21.33 -5.44 -2.00
C ARG A 160 -22.01 -5.75 -3.34
N ALA A 161 -21.24 -5.94 -4.42
CA ALA A 161 -21.71 -6.26 -5.77
C ALA A 161 -20.70 -7.22 -6.45
N SER A 162 -21.00 -7.69 -7.67
CA SER A 162 -20.28 -8.73 -8.42
C SER A 162 -18.84 -8.40 -8.86
N GLY A 163 -18.05 -7.68 -8.06
CA GLY A 163 -16.68 -7.30 -8.38
C GLY A 163 -15.86 -6.96 -7.13
N PRO A 164 -14.53 -6.80 -7.24
CA PRO A 164 -13.69 -6.36 -6.12
C PRO A 164 -14.16 -5.00 -5.57
N PRO A 165 -13.92 -4.70 -4.28
CA PRO A 165 -14.13 -3.35 -3.77
C PRO A 165 -13.21 -2.36 -4.48
N ASP A 166 -13.65 -1.10 -4.55
CA ASP A 166 -12.82 0.01 -5.02
C ASP A 166 -11.61 0.19 -4.10
N ASP A 167 -10.46 0.51 -4.70
CA ASP A 167 -9.21 0.75 -3.98
C ASP A 167 -9.01 2.27 -3.82
N TYR A 168 -8.95 2.73 -2.57
CA TYR A 168 -8.80 4.14 -2.20
C TYR A 168 -7.39 4.36 -1.64
N LYS A 169 -6.64 5.28 -2.25
CA LYS A 169 -5.30 5.68 -1.80
C LYS A 169 -5.33 7.14 -1.35
N PHE A 170 -5.15 7.33 -0.05
CA PHE A 170 -5.12 8.67 0.56
C PHE A 170 -3.67 9.17 0.62
N HIS A 171 -3.45 10.39 0.13
CA HIS A 171 -2.18 11.10 0.25
C HIS A 171 -2.29 12.08 1.41
N CYS A 172 -1.55 11.79 2.48
CA CYS A 172 -1.58 12.59 3.70
C CYS A 172 -0.32 13.45 3.84
N VAL A 173 -0.49 14.72 4.19
CA VAL A 173 0.59 15.67 4.46
C VAL A 173 0.36 16.28 5.85
N HIS A 174 1.38 16.23 6.71
CA HIS A 174 1.28 16.68 8.11
C HIS A 174 0.10 16.07 8.91
N GLY A 175 -0.33 14.87 8.55
CA GLY A 175 -1.44 14.17 9.21
C GLY A 175 -2.81 14.38 8.55
N GLU A 176 -2.90 15.30 7.59
CA GLU A 176 -4.16 15.63 6.91
C GLU A 176 -4.25 14.95 5.54
N PRO A 177 -5.35 14.25 5.22
CA PRO A 177 -5.56 13.69 3.90
C PRO A 177 -5.92 14.81 2.92
N LEU A 178 -5.09 15.01 1.88
CA LEU A 178 -5.29 16.09 0.90
C LEU A 178 -5.84 15.59 -0.43
N LEU A 179 -5.46 14.39 -0.84
CA LEU A 179 -5.89 13.77 -2.09
C LEU A 179 -6.32 12.32 -1.86
N ALA A 180 -7.33 11.87 -2.61
CA ALA A 180 -7.71 10.48 -2.73
C ALA A 180 -7.64 10.05 -4.20
N GLN A 181 -6.86 9.02 -4.49
CA GLN A 181 -6.98 8.27 -5.74
C GLN A 181 -7.98 7.14 -5.53
N VAL A 182 -8.98 7.06 -6.41
CA VAL A 182 -9.93 5.94 -6.47
C VAL A 182 -9.61 5.11 -7.70
N ASP A 183 -9.26 3.84 -7.50
CA ASP A 183 -9.10 2.85 -8.56
C ASP A 183 -10.32 1.92 -8.57
N HIS A 184 -11.20 2.10 -9.54
CA HIS A 184 -12.39 1.26 -9.73
C HIS A 184 -12.10 0.10 -10.68
N GLY A 185 -12.73 -1.04 -10.42
CA GLY A 185 -12.73 -2.15 -11.37
C GLY A 185 -11.34 -2.65 -11.74
N ARG A 186 -10.40 -2.66 -10.77
CA ARG A 186 -8.97 -2.98 -10.96
C ARG A 186 -8.68 -4.30 -11.69
N PHE A 187 -9.65 -5.21 -11.76
CA PHE A 187 -9.58 -6.50 -12.47
C PHE A 187 -10.55 -6.61 -13.66
N GLY A 188 -11.11 -5.49 -14.14
CA GLY A 188 -12.11 -5.41 -15.21
C GLY A 188 -11.97 -4.12 -16.03
N ALA A 189 -13.07 -3.44 -16.35
CA ALA A 189 -13.06 -2.14 -17.04
C ALA A 189 -12.58 -1.03 -16.08
N ALA A 190 -11.27 -1.01 -15.83
CA ALA A 190 -10.66 -0.19 -14.83
C ALA A 190 -10.68 1.30 -15.22
N TRP A 191 -10.98 2.15 -14.24
CA TRP A 191 -10.71 3.58 -14.31
C TRP A 191 -10.10 4.04 -12.99
N SER A 192 -9.27 5.06 -13.06
CA SER A 192 -8.72 5.74 -11.88
C SER A 192 -9.09 7.22 -11.92
N ARG A 193 -9.27 7.84 -10.75
CA ARG A 193 -9.48 9.29 -10.63
C ARG A 193 -8.80 9.83 -9.40
N LEU A 194 -8.20 11.01 -9.53
CA LEU A 194 -7.60 11.75 -8.43
C LEU A 194 -8.55 12.85 -7.96
N LEU A 195 -8.82 12.89 -6.66
CA LEU A 195 -9.81 13.74 -6.03
C LEU A 195 -9.15 14.54 -4.91
N ARG A 196 -9.48 15.83 -4.81
CA ARG A 196 -9.19 16.70 -3.67
C ARG A 196 -10.08 16.33 -2.50
N LEU A 197 -9.55 16.45 -1.29
CA LEU A 197 -10.31 16.22 -0.05
C LEU A 197 -10.49 17.55 0.69
N PRO A 198 -11.57 17.70 1.47
CA PRO A 198 -12.54 16.67 1.88
C PRO A 198 -13.75 16.51 0.96
N ASP A 199 -13.91 17.36 -0.06
CA ASP A 199 -15.11 17.44 -0.91
C ASP A 199 -15.14 16.40 -2.03
N PHE A 200 -14.06 15.64 -2.23
CA PHE A 200 -13.91 14.71 -3.35
C PHE A 200 -14.07 15.40 -4.72
N ALA A 201 -13.68 16.68 -4.82
CA ALA A 201 -13.67 17.38 -6.10
C ALA A 201 -12.55 16.83 -7.01
N PRO A 202 -12.76 16.72 -8.33
CA PRO A 202 -11.69 16.34 -9.25
C PRO A 202 -10.45 17.23 -9.10
N LEU A 203 -9.25 16.65 -9.11
CA LEU A 203 -8.02 17.46 -9.07
C LEU A 203 -7.85 18.27 -10.35
N ASP A 204 -8.17 17.67 -11.49
CA ASP A 204 -8.27 18.25 -12.83
C ASP A 204 -9.53 17.71 -13.53
N ASP A 205 -10.13 18.49 -14.43
CA ASP A 205 -11.30 18.05 -15.20
C ASP A 205 -10.98 16.86 -16.14
N ALA A 206 -9.72 16.77 -16.58
CA ALA A 206 -9.16 15.68 -17.36
C ALA A 206 -8.51 14.58 -16.50
N ASP A 207 -8.42 14.75 -15.17
CA ASP A 207 -7.91 13.71 -14.28
C ASP A 207 -8.93 12.56 -14.20
N GLY A 208 -8.63 11.51 -14.94
CA GLY A 208 -9.30 10.22 -14.91
C GLY A 208 -9.69 9.71 -16.28
N LEU A 209 -9.62 8.40 -16.47
CA LEU A 209 -10.23 7.74 -17.62
C LEU A 209 -11.74 8.00 -17.56
N VAL A 210 -12.34 8.43 -18.68
CA VAL A 210 -13.79 8.62 -18.79
C VAL A 210 -14.49 7.36 -18.27
N ALA A 211 -15.39 7.53 -17.29
CA ALA A 211 -16.21 6.42 -16.81
C ALA A 211 -16.88 5.75 -18.03
N PRO A 212 -16.78 4.41 -18.22
CA PRO A 212 -17.32 3.76 -19.40
C PRO A 212 -18.78 4.16 -19.66
N SER A 213 -19.12 4.49 -20.91
CA SER A 213 -20.41 5.06 -21.31
C SER A 213 -21.63 4.12 -21.17
N ALA A 214 -21.51 2.99 -20.47
CA ALA A 214 -22.53 1.96 -20.38
C ALA A 214 -22.88 1.57 -18.93
N ARG A 215 -23.68 2.40 -18.26
CA ARG A 215 -24.84 1.98 -17.45
C ARG A 215 -25.98 2.98 -17.60
N ARG A 216 -26.42 3.20 -18.84
CA ARG A 216 -27.77 3.73 -19.10
C ARG A 216 -28.71 2.53 -19.14
N GLY A 217 -29.34 2.21 -18.00
CA GLY A 217 -30.30 1.11 -17.97
C GLY A 217 -30.47 0.45 -16.60
N ALA A 218 -30.72 1.25 -15.56
CA ALA A 218 -31.49 0.92 -14.35
C ALA A 218 -31.21 2.00 -13.30
N GLY A 219 -31.97 3.11 -13.35
CA GLY A 219 -31.96 4.14 -12.31
C GLY A 219 -30.70 5.01 -12.26
N CYS A 220 -30.88 6.32 -12.27
CA CYS A 220 -29.83 7.26 -11.91
C CYS A 220 -29.23 6.89 -10.54
N CYS A 221 -28.00 6.38 -10.54
CA CYS A 221 -27.11 6.61 -9.41
C CYS A 221 -26.29 7.84 -9.78
N ALA A 222 -26.60 8.94 -9.12
CA ALA A 222 -25.71 10.07 -8.97
C ALA A 222 -24.29 9.58 -8.63
N CYS A 223 -23.30 10.45 -8.88
CA CYS A 223 -22.00 10.43 -8.21
C CYS A 223 -22.10 9.67 -6.89
N PRO A 224 -21.34 8.59 -6.65
CA PRO A 224 -21.60 7.71 -5.52
C PRO A 224 -21.69 8.58 -4.28
N THR A 225 -22.92 8.75 -3.78
CA THR A 225 -23.15 9.43 -2.52
C THR A 225 -22.21 8.75 -1.56
N LEU A 226 -21.26 9.54 -1.05
CA LEU A 226 -20.25 9.12 -0.10
C LEU A 226 -20.88 8.12 0.87
N PRO A 227 -20.21 7.01 1.20
CA PRO A 227 -20.70 6.09 2.21
C PRO A 227 -21.22 6.88 3.43
N PRO A 228 -22.35 6.51 4.07
CA PRO A 228 -22.93 7.30 5.16
C PRO A 228 -21.99 7.58 6.35
N TRP A 229 -20.86 6.85 6.44
CA TRP A 229 -19.81 7.07 7.44
C TRP A 229 -18.78 8.14 7.04
N MET A 230 -18.80 8.63 5.79
CA MET A 230 -17.97 9.72 5.28
C MET A 230 -18.69 11.08 5.25
N THR A 231 -20.02 11.13 5.45
CA THR A 231 -20.80 12.38 5.45
C THR A 231 -21.05 12.98 6.83
N ARG A 232 -20.64 12.30 7.93
CA ARG A 232 -20.68 12.89 9.27
C ARG A 232 -19.44 13.75 9.48
N THR A 233 -19.65 15.06 9.48
CA THR A 233 -18.88 16.05 10.22
C THR A 233 -18.74 15.61 11.68
N GLY A 234 -17.71 14.81 11.97
CA GLY A 234 -17.52 14.18 13.26
C GLY A 234 -16.06 13.81 13.53
N TRP A 235 -15.13 14.58 12.98
CA TRP A 235 -13.73 14.57 13.42
C TRP A 235 -13.54 15.71 14.43
N SER A 236 -14.13 15.58 15.61
CA SER A 236 -13.73 16.39 16.76
C SER A 236 -12.52 15.72 17.41
N HIS A 237 -11.31 16.14 17.04
CA HIS A 237 -10.12 15.80 17.82
C HIS A 237 -10.06 16.69 19.07
N PRO A 238 -9.63 16.16 20.22
CA PRO A 238 -9.22 17.00 21.34
C PRO A 238 -7.98 17.81 20.94
N PRO A 239 -7.80 19.03 21.48
CA PRO A 239 -6.69 19.89 21.11
C PRO A 239 -5.35 19.20 21.43
N VAL A 240 -4.48 19.09 20.43
CA VAL A 240 -3.09 18.67 20.62
C VAL A 240 -2.34 19.86 21.21
N SER A 241 -2.48 20.07 22.52
CA SER A 241 -1.60 20.95 23.29
C SER A 241 -0.28 20.21 23.55
N GLY A 242 0.83 20.73 23.01
CA GLY A 242 2.17 20.33 23.46
C GLY A 242 3.12 19.87 22.36
N TRP A 243 3.52 20.79 21.48
CA TRP A 243 4.84 20.74 20.89
C TRP A 243 5.64 21.95 21.41
N PRO A 244 6.79 21.75 22.06
CA PRO A 244 7.61 22.86 22.52
C PRO A 244 8.19 23.59 21.31
N ARG A 245 7.82 24.87 21.16
CA ARG A 245 8.50 25.80 20.27
C ARG A 245 9.96 25.86 20.70
N ARG A 246 10.87 25.33 19.88
CA ARG A 246 12.29 25.66 20.01
C ARG A 246 12.43 27.14 19.64
N SER A 247 12.55 27.97 20.66
CA SER A 247 13.04 29.33 20.54
C SER A 247 14.45 29.30 19.94
N GLY A 248 14.61 29.92 18.77
CA GLY A 248 15.91 30.36 18.31
C GLY A 248 16.47 31.37 19.31
N SER A 249 17.79 31.31 19.51
CA SER A 249 18.54 32.47 19.97
C SER A 249 19.84 32.52 19.17
N PRO A 250 20.20 33.69 18.62
CA PRO A 250 21.40 33.85 17.82
C PRO A 250 22.60 34.12 18.71
N ARG A 251 23.73 33.44 18.43
CA ARG A 251 25.10 33.97 18.50
C ARG A 251 25.95 33.21 17.50
#